data_AF-A0A5K0Z2Y9-F1
#
_entry.id   AF-A0A5K0Z2Y9-F1
#
_cell.length_a   1.000
_cell.length_b   1.000
_cell.length_c   1.000
_cell.angle_alpha   90.00
_cell.angle_beta   90.00
_cell.angle_gamma   90.00
#
_symmetry.space_group_name_H-M   'P 1'
#
loop_
_entity.id
_entity.type
_entity.pdbx_description
1 polymer ?
#
loop_
_entity_poly.entity_id
_entity_poly.type
_entity_poly.pdbx_seq_one_letter_code
_entity_poly.pdbx_strand_id
1 'polypeptide(L)'
;EEKKIAITVFSFPPDKGNVGTAAYLNVFSSIFSVLKDLKKDGYHVDGLPETAEALVEDVIHDKEAKFSSPNLNIAYKMNIREYQQLTPYAKALEDSWGKPPGNLNSDGENLLVYGKQYGNVFIGVQPTFGYEGDPMRLLFSKSASPHHGFAAYYSFVEKIFKADAVLHFGTHGSLEFMPGKQVGMSDVCYPDSLIGNIPNIYYYAANNPSEATIAKRRSYANTISYLTPPAENAGLYKGLKQLSELISSYQSLKDTGRGEQIINSIISTAKQCNLDKDVSLPDE
;
A
#
# COMPACT_ATOMS: atom_id res chain seq x y z
N GLU A 1 -14.89 -13.52 -20.67
CA GLU A 1 -15.24 -12.33 -21.47
C GLU A 1 -16.07 -11.30 -20.70
N GLU A 2 -17.25 -11.62 -20.15
CA GLU A 2 -18.13 -10.61 -19.51
C GLU A 2 -17.72 -10.15 -18.10
N LYS A 3 -16.88 -10.92 -17.39
CA LYS A 3 -16.51 -10.63 -15.99
C LYS A 3 -15.73 -9.33 -15.85
N LYS A 4 -16.15 -8.46 -14.92
CA LYS A 4 -15.50 -7.20 -14.58
C LYS A 4 -14.72 -7.30 -13.28
N ILE A 5 -13.44 -6.92 -13.32
CA ILE A 5 -12.54 -6.99 -12.16
C ILE A 5 -12.06 -5.58 -11.82
N ALA A 6 -12.28 -5.15 -10.58
CA ALA A 6 -11.63 -3.96 -10.05
C ALA A 6 -10.34 -4.35 -9.33
N ILE A 7 -9.24 -3.66 -9.61
CA ILE A 7 -7.96 -3.80 -8.93
C ILE A 7 -7.71 -2.52 -8.16
N THR A 8 -7.64 -2.62 -6.83
CA THR A 8 -7.48 -1.48 -5.93
C THR A 8 -6.03 -1.38 -5.47
N VAL A 9 -5.40 -0.23 -5.72
CA VAL A 9 -4.04 0.11 -5.31
C VAL A 9 -4.06 1.11 -4.16
N PHE A 10 -3.25 0.90 -3.14
CA PHE A 10 -3.20 1.76 -1.96
C PHE A 10 -2.22 2.94 -2.13
N SER A 11 -2.60 4.10 -1.58
CA SER A 11 -1.77 5.31 -1.52
C SER A 11 -1.33 5.58 -0.09
N PHE A 12 -0.47 4.70 0.46
CA PHE A 12 -0.02 4.81 1.84
C PHE A 12 1.49 4.59 1.98
N PRO A 13 2.22 5.43 2.74
CA PRO A 13 1.75 6.60 3.52
C PRO A 13 1.35 7.80 2.64
N PRO A 14 0.34 8.59 3.05
CA PRO A 14 0.05 9.89 2.42
C PRO A 14 1.30 10.76 2.50
N ASP A 15 1.57 11.55 1.46
CA ASP A 15 2.68 12.53 1.39
C ASP A 15 4.10 11.97 1.22
N LYS A 16 4.30 10.65 1.15
CA LYS A 16 5.60 10.04 0.80
C LYS A 16 5.77 9.65 -0.68
N GLY A 17 4.82 10.04 -1.55
CA GLY A 17 4.93 9.85 -3.01
C GLY A 17 4.76 8.42 -3.52
N ASN A 18 4.29 7.49 -2.68
CA ASN A 18 4.33 6.07 -2.96
C ASN A 18 2.93 5.48 -3.17
N VAL A 19 2.28 5.83 -4.28
CA VAL A 19 1.10 5.07 -4.75
C VAL A 19 1.57 3.68 -5.17
N GLY A 20 0.91 2.64 -4.68
CA GLY A 20 1.26 1.26 -5.00
C GLY A 20 2.50 0.75 -4.26
N THR A 21 2.68 1.14 -2.99
CA THR A 21 3.60 0.41 -2.11
C THR A 21 2.87 -0.63 -1.27
N ALA A 22 3.44 -1.83 -1.27
CA ALA A 22 3.03 -2.96 -0.46
C ALA A 22 4.30 -3.61 0.10
N ALA A 23 4.22 -4.21 1.29
CA ALA A 23 5.38 -4.82 1.93
C ALA A 23 6.08 -5.81 0.98
N TYR A 24 7.29 -5.43 0.57
CA TYR A 24 8.16 -6.17 -0.33
C TYR A 24 7.53 -6.63 -1.66
N LEU A 25 6.59 -5.86 -2.20
CA LEU A 25 5.91 -6.18 -3.44
C LEU A 25 6.05 -5.03 -4.44
N ASN A 26 6.48 -5.35 -5.66
CA ASN A 26 6.43 -4.42 -6.79
C ASN A 26 5.00 -4.42 -7.35
N VAL A 27 4.15 -3.53 -6.83
CA VAL A 27 2.70 -3.55 -7.07
C VAL A 27 2.36 -3.42 -8.55
N PHE A 28 2.85 -2.39 -9.24
CA PHE A 28 2.52 -2.19 -10.65
C PHE A 28 3.06 -3.30 -11.56
N SER A 29 4.25 -3.85 -11.29
CA SER A 29 4.74 -5.01 -12.05
C SER A 29 3.93 -6.28 -11.80
N SER A 30 3.45 -6.44 -10.56
CA SER A 30 2.56 -7.56 -10.19
C SER A 30 1.19 -7.42 -10.87
N ILE A 31 0.61 -6.21 -10.85
CA ILE A 31 -0.64 -5.90 -11.56
C ILE A 31 -0.48 -6.13 -13.05
N PHE A 32 0.61 -5.64 -13.65
CA PHE A 32 0.91 -5.84 -15.06
C PHE A 32 0.96 -7.33 -15.45
N SER A 33 1.58 -8.15 -14.60
CA SER A 33 1.62 -9.61 -14.79
C SER A 33 0.22 -10.22 -14.70
N VAL A 34 -0.57 -9.81 -13.70
CA VAL A 34 -1.98 -10.23 -13.56
C VAL A 34 -2.83 -9.83 -14.77
N LEU A 35 -2.67 -8.63 -15.32
CA LEU A 35 -3.41 -8.20 -16.51
C LEU A 35 -3.05 -9.04 -17.74
N LYS A 36 -1.77 -9.39 -17.90
CA LYS A 36 -1.31 -10.29 -18.97
C LYS A 36 -1.94 -11.67 -18.85
N ASP A 37 -1.95 -12.23 -17.63
CA ASP A 37 -2.54 -13.54 -17.38
C ASP A 37 -4.06 -13.52 -17.55
N LEU A 38 -4.76 -12.49 -17.05
CA LEU A 38 -6.20 -12.31 -17.28
C LEU A 38 -6.53 -12.23 -18.78
N LYS A 39 -5.76 -11.47 -19.56
CA LYS A 39 -5.93 -11.37 -21.01
C LYS A 39 -5.73 -12.73 -21.70
N LYS A 40 -4.71 -13.47 -21.30
CA LYS A 40 -4.41 -14.81 -21.80
C LYS A 40 -5.53 -15.80 -21.46
N ASP A 41 -6.15 -15.67 -20.29
CA ASP A 41 -7.22 -16.53 -19.81
C ASP A 41 -8.62 -16.16 -20.36
N GLY A 42 -8.72 -15.19 -21.28
CA GLY A 42 -9.96 -14.81 -21.95
C GLY A 42 -10.82 -13.77 -21.21
N TYR A 43 -10.22 -13.01 -20.27
CA TYR A 43 -10.83 -11.78 -19.78
C TYR A 43 -10.64 -10.65 -20.80
N HIS A 44 -11.61 -9.76 -20.88
CA HIS A 44 -11.58 -8.63 -21.80
C HIS A 44 -10.69 -7.51 -21.23
N VAL A 45 -9.42 -7.48 -21.66
CA VAL A 45 -8.42 -6.48 -21.25
C VAL A 45 -7.94 -5.70 -22.48
N ASP A 46 -8.50 -4.50 -22.65
CA ASP A 46 -8.24 -3.63 -23.78
C ASP A 46 -7.21 -2.54 -23.44
N GLY A 47 -6.36 -2.19 -24.40
CA GLY A 47 -5.40 -1.09 -24.23
C GLY A 47 -4.29 -1.36 -23.22
N LEU A 48 -4.02 -2.62 -22.87
CA LEU A 48 -2.90 -2.98 -21.98
C LEU A 48 -1.57 -2.50 -22.58
N PRO A 49 -0.78 -1.66 -21.87
CA PRO A 49 0.52 -1.21 -22.35
C PRO A 49 1.53 -2.36 -22.54
N GLU A 50 2.66 -2.06 -23.20
CA GLU A 50 3.72 -3.04 -23.46
C GLU A 50 4.60 -3.32 -22.23
N THR A 51 4.66 -2.38 -21.29
CA THR A 51 5.53 -2.43 -20.10
C THR A 51 4.79 -2.04 -18.81
N ALA A 52 5.34 -2.46 -17.67
CA ALA A 52 4.80 -2.10 -16.36
C ALA A 52 5.00 -0.60 -16.05
N GLU A 53 6.03 0.01 -16.63
CA GLU A 53 6.33 1.43 -16.50
C GLU A 53 5.26 2.28 -17.19
N ALA A 54 4.88 1.92 -18.42
CA ALA A 54 3.79 2.59 -19.14
C ALA A 54 2.44 2.40 -18.42
N LEU A 55 2.22 1.26 -17.76
CA LEU A 55 1.05 1.05 -16.90
C LEU A 55 1.01 2.05 -15.73
N VAL A 56 2.16 2.38 -15.15
CA VAL A 56 2.25 3.37 -14.08
C VAL A 56 1.91 4.75 -14.63
N GLU A 57 2.45 5.12 -15.79
CA GLU A 57 2.20 6.43 -16.43
C GLU A 57 0.71 6.63 -16.77
N ASP A 58 0.01 5.57 -17.18
CA ASP A 58 -1.44 5.62 -17.45
C ASP A 58 -2.30 5.90 -16.20
N VAL A 59 -1.80 5.56 -15.01
CA VAL A 59 -2.50 5.71 -13.72
C VAL A 59 -2.02 6.96 -12.97
N ILE A 60 -0.73 7.27 -13.08
CA ILE A 60 -0.02 8.35 -12.41
C ILE A 60 0.72 9.16 -13.48
N HIS A 61 0.14 10.28 -13.87
CA HIS A 61 0.81 11.23 -14.76
C HIS A 61 2.00 11.86 -14.01
N ASP A 62 3.15 12.00 -14.66
CA ASP A 62 4.37 12.64 -14.12
C ASP A 62 4.85 12.13 -12.73
N LYS A 63 5.56 11.00 -12.79
CA LYS A 63 6.11 10.27 -11.63
C LYS A 63 7.22 11.03 -10.88
N GLU A 64 7.82 12.04 -11.49
CA GLU A 64 8.96 12.80 -10.95
C GLU A 64 8.57 14.17 -10.36
N ALA A 65 7.32 14.61 -10.54
CA ALA A 65 6.81 15.85 -9.99
C ALA A 65 6.83 15.84 -8.44
N LYS A 66 7.74 16.63 -7.89
CA LYS A 66 7.94 16.89 -6.46
C LYS A 66 6.69 17.49 -5.79
N PHE A 67 6.19 16.80 -4.77
CA PHE A 67 5.62 17.36 -3.52
C PHE A 67 4.33 18.20 -3.53
N SER A 68 3.33 17.89 -4.35
CA SER A 68 1.92 18.27 -4.05
C SER A 68 0.92 17.33 -4.74
N SER A 69 -0.22 17.08 -4.09
CA SER A 69 -1.30 16.13 -4.44
C SER A 69 -1.68 16.01 -5.92
N PRO A 70 -2.21 14.84 -6.36
CA PRO A 70 -1.49 14.02 -7.31
C PRO A 70 -2.02 14.13 -8.73
N ASN A 71 -1.10 14.03 -9.68
CA ASN A 71 -1.33 13.85 -11.11
C ASN A 71 -1.96 12.47 -11.43
N LEU A 72 -2.91 11.98 -10.64
CA LEU A 72 -3.60 10.72 -10.90
C LEU A 72 -4.57 10.86 -12.07
N ASN A 73 -4.69 9.82 -12.88
CA ASN A 73 -5.71 9.77 -13.91
C ASN A 73 -7.11 9.77 -13.27
N ILE A 74 -7.97 10.71 -13.66
CA ILE A 74 -9.37 10.74 -13.24
C ILE A 74 -10.15 9.76 -14.13
N ALA A 75 -10.61 8.65 -13.54
CA ALA A 75 -11.42 7.67 -14.25
C ALA A 75 -12.88 8.08 -14.33
N TYR A 76 -13.38 8.73 -13.28
CA TYR A 76 -14.79 9.10 -13.17
C TYR A 76 -14.99 10.33 -12.29
N LYS A 77 -15.93 11.18 -12.68
CA LYS A 77 -16.41 12.32 -11.89
C LYS A 77 -17.83 12.05 -11.42
N MET A 78 -17.99 11.74 -10.14
CA MET A 78 -19.28 11.45 -9.54
C MET A 78 -19.91 12.75 -9.05
N ASN A 79 -21.03 13.13 -9.64
CA ASN A 79 -21.78 14.30 -9.18
C ASN A 79 -22.44 14.01 -7.82
N ILE A 80 -22.73 15.07 -7.06
CA ILE A 80 -23.26 14.96 -5.68
C ILE A 80 -24.60 14.21 -5.63
N ARG A 81 -25.48 14.43 -6.62
CA ARG A 81 -26.81 13.80 -6.66
C ARG A 81 -26.70 12.29 -6.84
N GLU A 82 -25.85 11.86 -7.76
CA GLU A 82 -25.52 10.44 -7.97
C GLU A 82 -24.88 9.84 -6.73
N TYR A 83 -23.89 10.54 -6.12
CA TYR A 83 -23.25 10.08 -4.89
C TYR A 83 -24.25 9.84 -3.75
N GLN A 84 -25.14 10.80 -3.50
CA GLN A 84 -26.16 10.69 -2.44
C GLN A 84 -27.16 9.57 -2.73
N GLN A 85 -27.52 9.34 -3.99
CA GLN A 85 -28.42 8.27 -4.38
C GLN A 85 -27.76 6.88 -4.24
N LEU A 86 -26.50 6.77 -4.62
CA LEU A 86 -25.75 5.51 -4.62
C LEU A 86 -25.14 5.19 -3.25
N THR A 87 -25.00 6.17 -2.36
CA THR A 87 -24.31 6.01 -1.06
C THR A 87 -25.24 6.36 0.10
N PRO A 88 -26.08 5.42 0.59
CA PRO A 88 -27.07 5.72 1.63
C PRO A 88 -26.47 6.23 2.95
N TYR A 89 -25.24 5.81 3.27
CA TYR A 89 -24.50 6.23 4.46
C TYR A 89 -23.75 7.56 4.29
N ALA A 90 -23.84 8.23 3.13
CA ALA A 90 -23.17 9.51 2.89
C ALA A 90 -23.52 10.57 3.95
N LYS A 91 -24.76 10.58 4.42
CA LYS A 91 -25.23 11.52 5.45
C LYS A 91 -24.51 11.33 6.78
N ALA A 92 -24.14 10.10 7.14
CA ALA A 92 -23.39 9.83 8.38
C ALA A 92 -21.95 10.35 8.32
N LEU A 93 -21.41 10.56 7.12
CA LEU A 93 -20.07 11.12 6.92
C LEU A 93 -20.05 12.64 7.09
N GLU A 94 -21.20 13.31 6.97
CA GLU A 94 -21.28 14.77 7.03
C GLU A 94 -20.87 15.33 8.40
N ASP A 95 -21.08 14.56 9.47
CA ASP A 95 -20.70 14.94 10.83
C ASP A 95 -19.17 15.15 10.98
N SER A 96 -18.38 14.40 10.22
CA SER A 96 -16.91 14.46 10.25
C SER A 96 -16.32 15.28 9.09
N TRP A 97 -16.97 15.27 7.93
CA TRP A 97 -16.39 15.75 6.67
C TRP A 97 -17.17 16.89 6.01
N GLY A 98 -18.27 17.34 6.61
CA GLY A 98 -19.14 18.35 6.04
C GLY A 98 -19.97 17.81 4.87
N LYS A 99 -20.58 18.69 4.07
CA LYS A 99 -21.39 18.24 2.93
C LYS A 99 -20.52 17.74 1.77
N PRO A 100 -20.99 16.76 0.96
CA PRO A 100 -20.34 16.40 -0.29
C PRO A 100 -20.23 17.61 -1.24
N PRO A 101 -19.18 17.71 -2.07
CA PRO A 101 -18.12 16.71 -2.30
C PRO A 101 -16.99 16.76 -1.26
N GLY A 102 -17.02 17.69 -0.31
CA GLY A 102 -15.93 17.92 0.64
C GLY A 102 -14.64 18.38 -0.05
N ASN A 103 -13.53 18.29 0.67
CA ASN A 103 -12.23 18.84 0.24
C ASN A 103 -11.25 17.78 -0.29
N LEU A 104 -11.50 16.49 -0.02
CA LEU A 104 -10.62 15.39 -0.42
C LEU A 104 -11.19 14.66 -1.63
N ASN A 105 -10.35 14.43 -2.64
CA ASN A 105 -10.74 13.85 -3.93
C ASN A 105 -11.95 14.55 -4.54
N SER A 106 -11.84 15.87 -4.66
CA SER A 106 -12.92 16.74 -5.11
C SER A 106 -12.34 17.79 -6.06
N ASP A 107 -13.09 18.13 -7.12
CA ASP A 107 -12.80 19.31 -7.96
C ASP A 107 -13.63 20.54 -7.55
N GLY A 108 -14.27 20.47 -6.38
CA GLY A 108 -15.18 21.50 -5.85
C GLY A 108 -16.65 21.25 -6.20
N GLU A 109 -16.93 20.52 -7.28
CA GLU A 109 -18.29 20.20 -7.72
C GLU A 109 -18.60 18.71 -7.67
N ASN A 110 -17.59 17.86 -7.93
CA ASN A 110 -17.71 16.42 -8.08
C ASN A 110 -16.72 15.69 -7.17
N LEU A 111 -17.07 14.45 -6.82
CA LEU A 111 -16.15 13.51 -6.21
C LEU A 111 -15.35 12.80 -7.32
N LEU A 112 -14.03 12.77 -7.15
CA LEU A 112 -13.09 12.24 -8.13
C LEU A 112 -12.71 10.80 -7.80
N VAL A 113 -12.94 9.89 -8.75
CA VAL A 113 -12.46 8.52 -8.70
C VAL A 113 -11.21 8.42 -9.56
N TYR A 114 -10.08 8.10 -8.92
CA TYR A 114 -8.80 7.97 -9.59
C TYR A 114 -8.56 6.54 -10.05
N GLY A 115 -8.01 6.39 -11.25
CA GLY A 115 -7.71 5.10 -11.84
C GLY A 115 -7.74 5.11 -13.36
N LYS A 116 -7.65 3.92 -13.96
CA LYS A 116 -7.70 3.71 -15.41
C LYS A 116 -8.45 2.41 -15.72
N GLN A 117 -9.30 2.44 -16.74
CA GLN A 117 -10.04 1.27 -17.21
C GLN A 117 -9.38 0.68 -18.47
N TYR A 118 -9.26 -0.65 -18.49
CA TYR A 118 -8.71 -1.50 -19.55
C TYR A 118 -9.77 -2.56 -19.92
N GLY A 119 -10.74 -2.20 -20.75
CA GLY A 119 -11.89 -3.06 -21.07
C GLY A 119 -12.72 -3.36 -19.82
N ASN A 120 -12.79 -4.63 -19.43
CA ASN A 120 -13.49 -5.09 -18.22
C ASN A 120 -12.62 -5.12 -16.96
N VAL A 121 -11.40 -4.59 -17.01
CA VAL A 121 -10.55 -4.44 -15.82
C VAL A 121 -10.39 -2.97 -15.48
N PHE A 122 -10.65 -2.59 -14.23
CA PHE A 122 -10.43 -1.24 -13.72
C PHE A 122 -9.30 -1.25 -12.70
N ILE A 123 -8.29 -0.41 -12.88
CA ILE A 123 -7.24 -0.20 -11.89
C ILE A 123 -7.53 1.12 -11.19
N GLY A 124 -7.98 1.04 -9.94
CA GLY A 124 -8.34 2.19 -9.14
C GLY A 124 -7.31 2.49 -8.07
N VAL A 125 -7.09 3.78 -7.82
CA VAL A 125 -6.25 4.22 -6.70
C VAL A 125 -7.18 4.54 -5.53
N GLN A 126 -7.04 3.77 -4.45
CA GLN A 126 -7.79 3.98 -3.23
C GLN A 126 -7.44 5.35 -2.65
N PRO A 127 -8.43 6.18 -2.31
CA PRO A 127 -8.20 7.44 -1.63
C PRO A 127 -7.47 7.25 -0.29
N THR A 128 -6.80 8.29 0.16
CA THR A 128 -6.15 8.26 1.48
C THR A 128 -7.20 8.15 2.59
N PHE A 129 -6.77 7.79 3.79
CA PHE A 129 -7.68 7.69 4.93
C PHE A 129 -8.26 9.07 5.33
N GLY A 130 -7.60 10.18 4.95
CA GLY A 130 -7.95 11.53 5.38
C GLY A 130 -7.47 11.90 6.80
N TYR A 131 -6.88 10.94 7.52
CA TYR A 131 -6.23 11.17 8.80
C TYR A 131 -4.73 10.84 8.69
N GLU A 132 -3.88 11.66 9.29
CA GLU A 132 -2.44 11.43 9.33
C GLU A 132 -2.05 10.41 10.41
N GLY A 133 -1.10 9.51 10.09
CA GLY A 133 -0.51 8.58 11.06
C GLY A 133 -0.79 7.09 10.79
N ASP A 134 -0.63 6.27 11.83
CA ASP A 134 -0.75 4.80 11.77
C ASP A 134 -2.23 4.35 11.60
N PRO A 135 -2.57 3.60 10.52
CA PRO A 135 -3.93 3.18 10.24
C PRO A 135 -4.51 2.25 11.32
N MET A 136 -3.67 1.54 12.08
CA MET A 136 -4.14 0.69 13.19
C MET A 136 -4.81 1.50 14.30
N ARG A 137 -4.51 2.79 14.45
CA ARG A 137 -5.16 3.67 15.44
C ARG A 137 -6.66 3.83 15.17
N LEU A 138 -7.09 3.65 13.92
CA LEU A 138 -8.47 3.83 13.50
C LEU A 138 -9.38 2.68 13.94
N LEU A 139 -8.81 1.49 14.15
CA LEU A 139 -9.51 0.38 14.78
C LEU A 139 -10.04 0.73 16.18
N PHE A 140 -9.39 1.68 16.86
CA PHE A 140 -9.75 2.12 18.20
C PHE A 140 -10.44 3.49 18.23
N SER A 141 -10.53 4.16 17.08
CA SER A 141 -11.20 5.46 16.98
C SER A 141 -12.71 5.27 16.92
N LYS A 142 -13.41 5.79 17.93
CA LYS A 142 -14.88 5.77 17.98
C LYS A 142 -15.53 6.83 17.08
N SER A 143 -14.79 7.85 16.67
CA SER A 143 -15.30 9.01 15.94
C SER A 143 -14.74 9.14 14.52
N ALA A 144 -13.86 8.23 14.09
CA ALA A 144 -13.38 8.26 12.72
C ALA A 144 -14.48 7.80 11.75
N SER A 145 -14.41 8.28 10.52
CA SER A 145 -15.27 7.84 9.41
C SER A 145 -14.51 8.02 8.09
N PRO A 146 -14.83 7.23 7.04
CA PRO A 146 -14.28 7.49 5.72
C PRO A 146 -14.73 8.87 5.21
N HIS A 147 -13.86 9.58 4.49
CA HIS A 147 -14.26 10.80 3.79
C HIS A 147 -15.10 10.48 2.55
N HIS A 148 -15.81 11.48 1.99
CA HIS A 148 -16.73 11.27 0.86
C HIS A 148 -16.05 10.65 -0.37
N GLY A 149 -14.84 11.08 -0.72
CA GLY A 149 -14.05 10.51 -1.82
C GLY A 149 -13.78 9.01 -1.65
N PHE A 150 -13.52 8.56 -0.42
CA PHE A 150 -13.35 7.14 -0.10
C PHE A 150 -14.62 6.33 -0.35
N ALA A 151 -15.76 6.84 0.12
CA ALA A 151 -17.05 6.20 -0.11
C ALA A 151 -17.47 6.23 -1.59
N ALA A 152 -17.16 7.32 -2.31
CA ALA A 152 -17.43 7.45 -3.73
C ALA A 152 -16.63 6.46 -4.58
N TYR A 153 -15.36 6.19 -4.21
CA TYR A 153 -14.55 5.17 -4.87
C TYR A 153 -15.23 3.80 -4.84
N TYR A 154 -15.65 3.34 -3.66
CA TYR A 154 -16.30 2.04 -3.53
C TYR A 154 -17.70 2.01 -4.15
N SER A 155 -18.45 3.11 -4.06
CA SER A 155 -19.76 3.23 -4.72
C SER A 155 -19.63 3.18 -6.24
N PHE A 156 -18.55 3.75 -6.80
CA PHE A 156 -18.24 3.62 -8.22
C PHE A 156 -17.92 2.16 -8.58
N VAL A 157 -17.05 1.50 -7.83
CA VAL A 157 -16.66 0.10 -8.08
C VAL A 157 -17.89 -0.83 -8.07
N GLU A 158 -18.76 -0.69 -7.06
CA GLU A 158 -19.95 -1.53 -6.91
C GLU A 158 -21.06 -1.21 -7.90
N LYS A 159 -21.43 0.08 -8.03
CA LYS A 159 -22.72 0.44 -8.64
C LYS A 159 -22.60 1.00 -10.05
N ILE A 160 -21.46 1.61 -10.38
CA ILE A 160 -21.23 2.25 -11.68
C ILE A 160 -20.40 1.34 -12.58
N PHE A 161 -19.19 0.98 -12.15
CA PHE A 161 -18.36 0.02 -12.86
C PHE A 161 -18.98 -1.39 -12.83
N LYS A 162 -19.64 -1.74 -11.72
CA LYS A 162 -20.28 -3.04 -11.47
C LYS A 162 -19.27 -4.18 -11.52
N ALA A 163 -18.25 -4.09 -10.67
CA ALA A 163 -17.26 -5.16 -10.53
C ALA A 163 -17.92 -6.45 -10.03
N ASP A 164 -17.57 -7.56 -10.66
CA ASP A 164 -17.92 -8.92 -10.19
C ASP A 164 -16.96 -9.39 -9.09
N ALA A 165 -15.77 -8.81 -9.01
CA ALA A 165 -14.81 -9.01 -7.94
C ALA A 165 -13.88 -7.80 -7.80
N VAL A 166 -13.39 -7.58 -6.58
CA VAL A 166 -12.35 -6.60 -6.30
C VAL A 166 -11.09 -7.28 -5.80
N LEU A 167 -9.96 -6.94 -6.38
CA LEU A 167 -8.64 -7.44 -6.02
C LEU A 167 -7.83 -6.30 -5.40
N HIS A 168 -7.50 -6.44 -4.13
CA HIS A 168 -6.63 -5.51 -3.43
C HIS A 168 -5.20 -6.03 -3.43
N PHE A 169 -4.24 -5.14 -3.69
CA PHE A 169 -2.81 -5.43 -3.61
C PHE A 169 -2.19 -4.77 -2.40
N GLY A 170 -1.61 -5.59 -1.52
CA GLY A 170 -0.70 -5.13 -0.50
C GLY A 170 -1.20 -5.22 0.93
N THR A 171 -0.29 -4.88 1.84
CA THR A 171 -0.54 -4.76 3.27
C THR A 171 -1.06 -3.35 3.55
N HIS A 172 -1.93 -3.21 4.55
CA HIS A 172 -2.53 -1.94 4.99
C HIS A 172 -3.61 -1.34 4.07
N GLY A 173 -4.52 -2.15 3.54
CA GLY A 173 -5.72 -1.60 2.91
C GLY A 173 -6.52 -0.81 3.93
N SER A 174 -6.87 0.44 3.63
CA SER A 174 -7.57 1.26 4.63
C SER A 174 -8.99 0.76 4.94
N LEU A 175 -9.59 0.01 4.02
CA LEU A 175 -10.93 -0.56 4.11
C LEU A 175 -11.10 -1.42 5.37
N GLU A 176 -10.20 -2.38 5.62
CA GLU A 176 -10.34 -3.28 6.77
C GLU A 176 -10.15 -2.58 8.12
N PHE A 177 -9.48 -1.42 8.15
CA PHE A 177 -9.26 -0.63 9.36
C PHE A 177 -10.33 0.44 9.59
N MET A 178 -11.28 0.59 8.66
CA MET A 178 -12.37 1.55 8.81
C MET A 178 -13.21 1.24 10.07
N PRO A 179 -13.71 2.26 10.79
CA PRO A 179 -14.39 2.08 12.07
C PRO A 179 -15.60 1.14 12.00
N GLY A 180 -15.77 0.34 13.05
CA GLY A 180 -16.78 -0.72 13.14
C GLY A 180 -16.37 -1.82 14.10
N LYS A 181 -17.26 -2.80 14.31
CA LYS A 181 -17.04 -3.96 15.19
C LYS A 181 -15.75 -4.71 14.82
N GLN A 182 -15.09 -5.35 15.79
CA GLN A 182 -13.83 -6.09 15.54
C GLN A 182 -14.00 -7.32 14.63
N VAL A 183 -15.16 -7.97 14.66
CA VAL A 183 -15.54 -9.14 13.85
C VAL A 183 -17.06 -9.20 13.77
N GLY A 184 -17.62 -9.85 12.74
CA GLY A 184 -19.06 -9.96 12.55
C GLY A 184 -19.67 -8.59 12.27
N MET A 185 -19.33 -8.02 11.11
CA MET A 185 -19.78 -6.69 10.73
C MET A 185 -21.31 -6.62 10.73
N SER A 186 -21.82 -5.41 10.93
CA SER A 186 -23.22 -5.08 10.71
C SER A 186 -23.33 -3.91 9.75
N ASP A 187 -24.54 -3.61 9.32
CA ASP A 187 -24.93 -2.47 8.48
C ASP A 187 -24.35 -1.11 8.89
N VAL A 188 -24.09 -0.89 10.18
CA VAL A 188 -23.45 0.34 10.69
C VAL A 188 -21.91 0.33 10.65
N CYS A 189 -21.28 -0.78 10.24
CA CYS A 189 -19.83 -0.89 10.15
C CYS A 189 -19.36 -0.45 8.76
N TYR A 190 -18.50 0.57 8.68
CA TYR A 190 -18.05 1.09 7.40
C TYR A 190 -17.39 0.04 6.48
N PRO A 191 -16.56 -0.90 6.95
CA PRO A 191 -16.02 -1.94 6.08
C PRO A 191 -17.10 -2.71 5.29
N ASP A 192 -18.24 -2.98 5.92
CA ASP A 192 -19.39 -3.67 5.32
C ASP A 192 -20.11 -2.77 4.31
N SER A 193 -20.42 -1.54 4.71
CA SER A 193 -21.11 -0.58 3.84
C SER A 193 -20.29 -0.15 2.63
N LEU A 194 -18.95 -0.17 2.74
CA LEU A 194 -18.02 0.21 1.69
C LEU A 194 -17.83 -0.91 0.67
N ILE A 195 -17.46 -2.12 1.12
CA ILE A 195 -17.18 -3.22 0.18
C ILE A 195 -18.45 -3.81 -0.44
N GLY A 196 -19.58 -3.70 0.27
CA GLY A 196 -20.86 -4.24 -0.15
C GLY A 196 -20.80 -5.76 -0.33
N ASN A 197 -21.43 -6.24 -1.39
CA ASN A 197 -21.54 -7.69 -1.66
C ASN A 197 -20.50 -8.21 -2.66
N ILE A 198 -19.52 -7.38 -3.03
CA ILE A 198 -18.52 -7.75 -4.03
C ILE A 198 -17.53 -8.75 -3.42
N PRO A 199 -17.28 -9.90 -4.07
CA PRO A 199 -16.17 -10.78 -3.70
C PRO A 199 -14.85 -10.00 -3.57
N ASN A 200 -14.33 -9.97 -2.35
CA ASN A 200 -13.11 -9.24 -2.02
C ASN A 200 -11.93 -10.20 -1.97
N ILE A 201 -10.99 -10.06 -2.90
CA ILE A 201 -9.77 -10.86 -3.01
C ILE A 201 -8.59 -9.97 -2.61
N TYR A 202 -7.67 -10.53 -1.85
CA TYR A 202 -6.46 -9.82 -1.41
C TYR A 202 -5.22 -10.64 -1.74
N TYR A 203 -4.21 -10.01 -2.33
CA TYR A 203 -2.84 -10.52 -2.27
C TYR A 203 -2.16 -10.05 -1.00
N TYR A 204 -1.81 -10.99 -0.12
CA TYR A 204 -1.22 -10.71 1.19
C TYR A 204 0.15 -11.38 1.34
N ALA A 205 1.09 -10.74 2.03
CA ALA A 205 2.39 -11.34 2.30
C ALA A 205 2.22 -12.57 3.21
N ALA A 206 2.86 -13.69 2.87
CA ALA A 206 2.78 -14.92 3.66
C ALA A 206 3.26 -14.75 5.11
N ASN A 207 4.15 -13.79 5.36
CA ASN A 207 4.71 -13.48 6.68
C ASN A 207 3.86 -12.50 7.51
N ASN A 208 2.71 -12.01 7.02
CA ASN A 208 1.83 -11.10 7.77
C ASN A 208 0.42 -11.70 8.00
N PRO A 209 0.32 -12.82 8.75
CA PRO A 209 -0.97 -13.48 9.00
C PRO A 209 -1.90 -12.68 9.93
N SER A 210 -1.35 -11.84 10.80
CA SER A 210 -2.12 -11.05 11.76
C SER A 210 -3.04 -10.06 11.06
N GLU A 211 -2.51 -9.25 10.14
CA GLU A 211 -3.31 -8.26 9.42
C GLU A 211 -4.19 -8.92 8.34
N ALA A 212 -3.71 -9.99 7.70
CA ALA A 212 -4.53 -10.81 6.82
C ALA A 212 -5.80 -11.33 7.53
N THR A 213 -5.68 -11.67 8.81
CA THR A 213 -6.82 -12.10 9.64
C THR A 213 -7.81 -10.96 9.90
N ILE A 214 -7.33 -9.72 10.03
CA ILE A 214 -8.19 -8.54 10.16
C ILE A 214 -9.01 -8.34 8.89
N ALA A 215 -8.37 -8.39 7.71
CA ALA A 215 -9.05 -8.30 6.42
C ALA A 215 -10.12 -9.39 6.26
N LYS A 216 -9.81 -10.65 6.61
CA LYS A 216 -10.80 -11.75 6.61
C LYS A 216 -12.03 -11.46 7.48
N ARG A 217 -11.80 -10.93 8.68
CA ARG A 217 -12.86 -10.71 9.69
C ARG A 217 -13.70 -9.47 9.46
N ARG A 218 -13.15 -8.45 8.78
CA ARG A 218 -13.76 -7.12 8.67
C ARG A 218 -14.17 -6.74 7.26
N SER A 219 -13.54 -7.26 6.21
CA SER A 219 -13.83 -6.89 4.82
C SER A 219 -14.16 -8.08 3.92
N TYR A 220 -14.45 -9.25 4.50
CA TYR A 220 -14.78 -10.49 3.78
C TYR A 220 -13.68 -10.95 2.81
N ALA A 221 -12.43 -10.57 3.09
CA ALA A 221 -11.32 -10.81 2.18
C ALA A 221 -10.96 -12.31 2.07
N ASN A 222 -10.84 -12.82 0.84
CA ASN A 222 -10.13 -14.05 0.54
C ASN A 222 -8.65 -13.72 0.29
N THR A 223 -7.76 -14.13 1.20
CA THR A 223 -6.34 -13.75 1.17
C THR A 223 -5.50 -14.83 0.47
N ILE A 224 -5.02 -14.51 -0.73
CA ILE A 224 -4.06 -15.32 -1.47
C ILE A 224 -2.66 -14.87 -1.06
N SER A 225 -1.82 -15.81 -0.60
CA SER A 225 -0.48 -15.46 -0.12
C SER A 225 0.53 -15.29 -1.25
N TYR A 226 1.39 -14.27 -1.16
CA TYR A 226 2.60 -14.15 -1.96
C TYR A 226 3.85 -14.31 -1.11
N LEU A 227 4.95 -14.73 -1.74
CA LEU A 227 6.25 -14.87 -1.08
C LEU A 227 6.96 -13.52 -1.05
N THR A 228 7.56 -13.18 0.10
CA THR A 228 8.50 -12.06 0.15
C THR A 228 9.74 -12.36 -0.71
N PRO A 229 10.50 -11.35 -1.14
CA PRO A 229 11.76 -11.55 -1.83
C PRO A 229 12.66 -12.56 -1.09
N PRO A 230 13.41 -13.39 -1.83
CA PRO A 230 14.32 -14.34 -1.22
C PRO A 230 15.31 -13.57 -0.34
N ALA A 231 15.40 -13.97 0.93
CA ALA A 231 16.32 -13.35 1.86
C ALA A 231 17.77 -13.64 1.44
N GLU A 232 18.59 -12.59 1.44
CA GLU A 232 20.03 -12.69 1.23
C GLU A 232 20.76 -12.26 2.50
N ASN A 233 21.97 -12.80 2.68
CA ASN A 233 22.85 -12.30 3.73
C ASN A 233 23.24 -10.85 3.40
N ALA A 234 22.99 -9.91 4.31
CA ALA A 234 23.31 -8.49 4.10
C ALA A 234 24.80 -8.24 3.76
N GLY A 235 25.67 -9.17 4.15
CA GLY A 235 27.11 -9.08 3.93
C GLY A 235 27.72 -7.92 4.72
N LEU A 236 28.98 -7.61 4.39
CA LEU A 236 29.69 -6.46 4.93
C LEU A 236 30.05 -5.51 3.80
N TYR A 237 29.96 -4.21 4.06
CA TYR A 237 30.25 -3.17 3.08
C TYR A 237 31.16 -2.09 3.67
N LYS A 238 31.99 -1.49 2.80
CA LYS A 238 32.87 -0.35 3.13
C LYS A 238 33.68 -0.61 4.42
N GLY A 239 33.55 0.25 5.44
CA GLY A 239 34.28 0.15 6.70
C GLY A 239 34.03 -1.16 7.47
N LEU A 240 32.83 -1.72 7.40
CA LEU A 240 32.52 -2.99 8.06
C LEU A 240 33.29 -4.17 7.44
N LYS A 241 33.52 -4.14 6.11
CA LYS A 241 34.33 -5.15 5.43
C LYS A 241 35.80 -5.02 5.81
N GLN A 242 36.32 -3.79 5.83
CA GLN A 242 37.70 -3.51 6.26
C GLN A 242 37.93 -3.96 7.71
N LEU A 243 36.98 -3.69 8.60
CA LEU A 243 37.03 -4.15 9.98
C LEU A 243 37.10 -5.68 10.07
N SER A 244 36.30 -6.40 9.28
CA SER A 244 36.33 -7.86 9.25
C SER A 244 37.66 -8.42 8.75
N GLU A 245 38.31 -7.77 7.78
CA GLU A 245 39.65 -8.14 7.31
C GLU A 245 40.72 -7.89 8.39
N LEU A 246 40.62 -6.79 9.14
CA LEU A 246 41.50 -6.52 10.29
C LEU A 246 41.34 -7.56 11.41
N ILE A 247 40.10 -7.90 11.75
CA ILE A 247 39.80 -8.95 12.73
C ILE A 247 40.34 -10.31 12.26
N SER A 248 40.19 -10.64 10.98
CA SER A 248 40.72 -11.89 10.42
C SER A 248 42.26 -11.92 10.49
N SER A 249 42.90 -10.77 10.25
CA SER A 249 44.36 -10.64 10.30
C SER A 249 44.92 -10.75 11.72
N TYR A 250 44.12 -10.39 12.74
CA TYR A 250 44.54 -10.49 14.14
C TYR A 250 45.00 -11.89 14.52
N GLN A 251 44.29 -12.94 14.11
CA GLN A 251 44.65 -14.33 14.46
C GLN A 251 46.06 -14.71 13.98
N SER A 252 46.48 -14.19 12.83
CA SER A 252 47.83 -14.44 12.28
C SER A 252 48.90 -13.55 12.90
N LEU A 253 48.52 -12.36 13.37
CA LEU A 253 49.44 -11.35 13.91
C LEU A 253 49.57 -11.39 15.43
N LYS A 254 48.66 -12.08 16.15
CA LYS A 254 48.61 -12.11 17.62
C LYS A 254 49.88 -12.66 18.26
N ASP A 255 50.46 -13.70 17.67
CA ASP A 255 51.70 -14.34 18.16
C ASP A 255 52.96 -13.65 17.62
N THR A 256 52.79 -12.65 16.76
CA THR A 256 53.86 -11.76 16.34
C THR A 256 53.92 -10.57 17.28
N GLY A 257 55.09 -9.91 17.41
CA GLY A 257 55.22 -8.66 18.18
C GLY A 257 54.38 -7.47 17.65
N ARG A 258 53.45 -7.69 16.71
CA ARG A 258 52.56 -6.69 16.11
C ARG A 258 51.10 -6.80 16.59
N GLY A 259 50.81 -7.66 17.57
CA GLY A 259 49.46 -7.87 18.10
C GLY A 259 48.77 -6.61 18.64
N GLU A 260 49.49 -5.71 19.30
CA GLU A 260 48.91 -4.47 19.84
C GLU A 260 48.55 -3.45 18.74
N GLN A 261 49.38 -3.32 17.71
CA GLN A 261 49.12 -2.36 16.62
C GLN A 261 47.85 -2.68 15.83
N ILE A 262 47.60 -3.97 15.60
CA ILE A 262 46.39 -4.41 14.90
C ILE A 262 45.15 -4.21 15.79
N ILE A 263 45.26 -4.36 17.13
CA ILE A 263 44.15 -4.05 18.07
C ILE A 263 43.76 -2.58 17.99
N ASN A 264 44.72 -1.66 18.03
CA ASN A 264 44.44 -0.21 17.92
C ASN A 264 43.78 0.14 16.58
N SER A 265 44.21 -0.51 15.50
CA SER A 265 43.61 -0.35 14.17
C SER A 265 42.17 -0.86 14.15
N ILE A 266 41.89 -2.03 14.75
CA ILE A 266 40.54 -2.59 14.89
C ILE A 266 39.64 -1.64 15.69
N ILE A 267 40.11 -1.12 16.83
CA ILE A 267 39.34 -0.20 17.69
C ILE A 267 39.03 1.10 16.93
N SER A 268 40.02 1.67 16.24
CA SER A 268 39.83 2.89 15.44
C SER A 268 38.81 2.69 14.32
N THR A 269 38.92 1.60 13.55
CA THR A 269 37.96 1.29 12.47
C THR A 269 36.58 0.95 13.01
N ALA A 270 36.48 0.30 14.18
CA ALA A 270 35.20 0.03 14.85
C ALA A 270 34.51 1.34 15.28
N LYS A 271 35.24 2.29 15.89
CA LYS A 271 34.73 3.64 16.22
C LYS A 271 34.27 4.39 14.96
N GLN A 272 35.02 4.32 13.85
CA GLN A 272 34.59 4.91 12.56
C GLN A 272 33.30 4.28 12.02
N CYS A 273 33.06 2.99 12.28
CA CYS A 273 31.83 2.30 11.92
C CYS A 273 30.67 2.51 12.92
N ASN A 274 30.86 3.34 13.96
CA ASN A 274 29.93 3.57 15.07
C ASN A 274 29.61 2.32 15.92
N LEU A 275 30.46 1.30 15.90
CA LEU A 275 30.26 0.08 16.69
C LEU A 275 30.59 0.27 18.17
N ASP A 276 31.15 1.42 18.55
CA ASP A 276 31.35 1.86 19.94
C ASP A 276 30.03 2.06 20.70
N LYS A 277 28.91 2.21 19.97
CA LYS A 277 27.56 2.28 20.54
C LYS A 277 26.98 0.91 20.86
N ASP A 278 27.43 -0.12 20.15
CA ASP A 278 26.94 -1.50 20.29
C ASP A 278 27.84 -2.32 21.22
N VAL A 279 29.14 -2.01 21.26
CA VAL A 279 30.15 -2.70 22.05
C VAL A 279 31.00 -1.69 22.81
N SER A 280 31.20 -1.90 24.11
CA SER A 280 32.12 -1.09 24.89
C SER A 280 33.55 -1.30 24.40
N LEU A 281 34.12 -0.26 23.78
CA LEU A 281 35.51 -0.24 23.35
C LEU A 281 36.34 0.48 24.40
N PRO A 282 37.51 -0.06 24.80
CA PRO A 282 38.40 0.63 25.72
C PRO A 282 38.86 1.97 25.14
N ASP A 283 39.05 2.94 26.04
CA ASP A 283 39.76 4.17 25.70
C ASP A 283 41.25 3.85 25.52
N GLU A 284 41.91 4.61 24.63
CA GLU A 284 43.30 4.41 24.20
C GLU A 284 44.28 4.12 25.34
#